data_AF-A0A919MKR6-F1
#
_entry.id   AF-A0A919MKR6-F1
#
_cell.length_a   1.000
_cell.length_b   1.000
_cell.length_c   1.000
_cell.angle_alpha   90.00
_cell.angle_beta   90.00
_cell.angle_gamma   90.00
#
_symmetry.space_group_name_H-M   'P 1'
#
loop_
_entity.id
_entity.type
_entity.pdbx_description
1 polymer ?
#
loop_
_entity_poly.entity_id
_entity_poly.type
_entity_poly.pdbx_seq_one_letter_code
_entity_poly.pdbx_strand_id
1 'polypeptide(L)'
;MTDGDHDEERDPLLVRPYLRGDAHTGDGDASIQTWPAATTREVRSHRALEGVDDRTAVLLLPDKPRRRVTQRRVLVLFLACALVLIGATAAAVTHLRAGGRPSASSTLPEAPIPALTGLVPSLRPSPAPVTSSPVPRKSERRSASASASATSAKPSSAPASPGVTATVEGGKSAIAPGNAVAPERPSVASTGAIRGQNGLCLDLDGGVAFEFNHVQVVKCNGSGAQRWTLATDGTLRVQGMCALIVGDGTVHITGCDGRQTAQWRVSGQLLINGSNGKCLTDPASGATNGTGVTVTECNGRANERWSLP
;
A
#
# COMPACT_ATOMS: atom_id res chain seq x y z
N MET A 1 -23.50 66.18 19.44
CA MET A 1 -22.28 66.16 18.62
C MET A 1 -21.28 65.34 19.42
N THR A 2 -21.02 64.05 19.19
CA THR A 2 -21.19 63.09 18.06
C THR A 2 -21.28 61.69 18.72
N ASP A 3 -22.30 60.87 18.48
CA ASP A 3 -22.37 59.80 17.46
C ASP A 3 -21.16 58.85 17.40
N GLY A 4 -21.41 57.54 17.54
CA GLY A 4 -20.44 56.47 17.32
C GLY A 4 -20.81 55.12 17.93
N ASP A 5 -21.90 54.50 17.45
CA ASP A 5 -22.21 53.07 17.60
C ASP A 5 -21.08 52.18 17.07
N HIS A 6 -20.83 51.02 17.70
CA HIS A 6 -20.55 49.77 16.99
C HIS A 6 -20.85 48.55 17.86
N ASP A 7 -21.84 47.81 17.40
CA ASP A 7 -22.48 46.64 17.97
C ASP A 7 -21.57 45.41 18.17
N GLU A 8 -21.92 44.70 19.24
CA GLU A 8 -21.48 43.37 19.66
C GLU A 8 -22.18 42.30 18.79
N GLU A 9 -21.58 41.93 17.65
CA GLU A 9 -22.10 40.84 16.81
C GLU A 9 -21.75 39.48 17.44
N ARG A 10 -22.69 38.96 18.25
CA ARG A 10 -22.73 37.57 18.70
C ARG A 10 -23.07 36.65 17.53
N ASP A 11 -22.14 35.79 17.17
CA ASP A 11 -22.30 34.69 16.21
C ASP A 11 -23.15 33.55 16.81
N PRO A 12 -24.40 33.31 16.36
CA PRO A 12 -25.22 32.20 16.82
C PRO A 12 -25.21 31.07 15.78
N LEU A 13 -24.48 30.00 16.13
CA LEU A 13 -24.75 28.59 15.84
C LEU A 13 -25.82 28.31 14.76
N LEU A 14 -25.36 27.97 13.54
CA LEU A 14 -26.19 27.36 12.50
C LEU A 14 -26.55 25.91 12.89
N VAL A 15 -27.63 25.77 13.66
CA VAL A 15 -28.36 24.52 13.87
C VAL A 15 -29.17 24.24 12.61
N ARG A 16 -28.82 23.17 11.88
CA ARG A 16 -29.64 22.65 10.76
C ARG A 16 -30.87 21.90 11.32
N PRO A 17 -32.11 22.28 10.97
CA PRO A 17 -33.27 21.47 11.31
C PRO A 17 -33.41 20.29 10.34
N TYR A 18 -33.60 19.11 10.91
CA TYR A 18 -34.06 17.90 10.22
C TYR A 18 -35.46 18.14 9.65
N LEU A 19 -35.65 17.96 8.35
CA LEU A 19 -36.97 17.83 7.75
C LEU A 19 -37.49 16.40 7.97
N ARG A 20 -38.45 16.27 8.88
CA ARG A 20 -39.32 15.10 9.05
C ARG A 20 -40.38 15.15 7.95
N GLY A 21 -40.41 14.14 7.08
CA GLY A 21 -41.46 13.97 6.10
C GLY A 21 -42.66 13.28 6.74
N ASP A 22 -43.77 14.00 6.89
CA ASP A 22 -45.06 13.43 7.26
C ASP A 22 -45.93 13.29 6.00
N ALA A 23 -46.54 12.11 5.88
CA ALA A 23 -47.51 11.76 4.86
C ALA A 23 -48.90 12.34 5.21
N HIS A 24 -49.65 12.82 4.21
CA HIS A 24 -50.99 12.30 3.85
C HIS A 24 -51.74 13.18 2.82
N THR A 25 -52.26 12.48 1.79
CA THR A 25 -53.57 12.63 1.10
C THR A 25 -54.00 13.94 0.42
N GLY A 26 -54.29 13.81 -0.89
CA GLY A 26 -55.62 14.16 -1.43
C GLY A 26 -55.70 15.41 -2.32
N ASP A 27 -55.93 15.16 -3.62
CA ASP A 27 -56.65 15.93 -4.66
C ASP A 27 -56.65 17.47 -4.67
N GLY A 28 -56.35 18.03 -5.86
CA GLY A 28 -56.91 19.32 -6.29
C GLY A 28 -55.98 20.25 -7.06
N ASP A 29 -55.95 20.06 -8.38
CA ASP A 29 -55.77 21.00 -9.49
C ASP A 29 -54.83 22.25 -9.44
N ALA A 30 -54.03 22.32 -10.50
CA ALA A 30 -53.39 23.46 -11.18
C ALA A 30 -52.76 24.63 -10.38
N SER A 31 -51.43 24.75 -10.49
CA SER A 31 -50.75 25.99 -10.97
C SER A 31 -49.24 25.80 -11.22
N ILE A 32 -48.91 25.65 -12.51
CA ILE A 32 -47.76 26.17 -13.28
C ILE A 32 -46.42 26.39 -12.54
N GLN A 33 -45.40 25.55 -12.85
CA GLN A 33 -44.05 25.99 -13.27
C GLN A 33 -43.41 24.90 -14.16
N THR A 34 -43.47 25.07 -15.47
CA THR A 34 -42.83 24.20 -16.47
C THR A 34 -41.41 24.71 -16.75
N TRP A 35 -40.40 23.92 -16.35
CA TRP A 35 -39.00 24.11 -16.73
C TRP A 35 -38.81 23.91 -18.25
N PRO A 36 -37.94 24.67 -18.94
CA PRO A 36 -37.65 24.40 -20.34
C PRO A 36 -36.80 23.12 -20.50
N ALA A 37 -37.24 22.29 -21.44
CA ALA A 37 -36.63 21.04 -21.83
C ALA A 37 -35.23 21.23 -22.46
N ALA A 38 -34.36 20.24 -22.22
CA ALA A 38 -33.06 20.10 -22.84
C ALA A 38 -33.16 20.10 -24.37
N THR A 39 -32.33 20.91 -25.04
CA THR A 39 -32.21 20.89 -26.49
C THR A 39 -31.39 19.68 -26.92
N THR A 40 -32.06 18.76 -27.60
CA THR A 40 -31.46 17.68 -28.40
C THR A 40 -30.74 18.31 -29.59
N ARG A 41 -29.41 18.29 -29.60
CA ARG A 41 -28.63 18.64 -30.79
C ARG A 41 -28.61 17.42 -31.73
N GLU A 42 -29.38 17.52 -32.80
CA GLU A 42 -29.41 16.55 -33.90
C GLU A 42 -27.99 16.27 -34.44
N VAL A 43 -27.63 14.99 -34.45
CA VAL A 43 -26.53 14.45 -35.22
C VAL A 43 -27.03 14.31 -36.66
N ARG A 44 -26.66 15.26 -37.52
CA ARG A 44 -26.92 15.15 -38.97
C ARG A 44 -25.90 14.19 -39.58
N SER A 45 -26.31 12.94 -39.74
CA SER A 45 -25.66 11.95 -40.58
C SER A 45 -25.84 12.33 -42.05
N HIS A 46 -24.76 12.67 -42.75
CA HIS A 46 -24.73 12.65 -44.22
C HIS A 46 -23.92 11.44 -44.67
N ARG A 47 -24.58 10.56 -45.43
CA ARG A 47 -24.00 9.40 -46.09
C ARG A 47 -23.61 9.78 -47.53
N ALA A 48 -22.57 9.11 -47.99
CA ALA A 48 -21.74 9.32 -49.17
C ALA A 48 -22.41 9.22 -50.55
N LEU A 49 -21.57 9.56 -51.56
CA LEU A 49 -21.52 9.27 -53.02
C LEU A 49 -21.38 10.60 -53.79
N GLU A 50 -20.44 10.87 -54.71
CA GLU A 50 -19.44 10.14 -55.49
C GLU A 50 -18.42 11.15 -56.07
N GLY A 51 -17.19 10.71 -56.35
CA GLY A 51 -16.51 11.03 -57.61
C GLY A 51 -15.49 12.18 -57.68
N VAL A 52 -14.34 11.83 -58.27
CA VAL A 52 -13.39 12.63 -59.08
C VAL A 52 -12.04 12.99 -58.42
N ASP A 53 -11.01 12.38 -59.01
CA ASP A 53 -9.58 12.71 -58.95
C ASP A 53 -9.28 14.21 -58.90
N ASP A 54 -8.42 14.64 -57.97
CA ASP A 54 -7.36 15.58 -58.35
C ASP A 54 -6.14 15.51 -57.41
N ARG A 55 -4.96 15.58 -58.01
CA ARG A 55 -3.66 15.62 -57.36
C ARG A 55 -3.42 17.02 -56.83
N THR A 56 -3.36 17.20 -55.52
CA THR A 56 -2.57 18.31 -54.95
C THR A 56 -2.05 17.96 -53.57
N ALA A 57 -0.78 17.59 -53.50
CA ALA A 57 -0.04 17.47 -52.25
C ALA A 57 0.16 18.88 -51.68
N VAL A 58 -0.70 19.28 -50.75
CA VAL A 58 -0.50 20.46 -49.91
C VAL A 58 0.45 20.06 -48.78
N LEU A 59 1.65 20.64 -48.78
CA LEU A 59 2.61 20.57 -47.69
C LEU A 59 1.99 21.14 -46.41
N LEU A 60 1.53 20.26 -45.52
CA LEU A 60 1.18 20.63 -44.15
C LEU A 60 2.48 20.80 -43.34
N LEU A 61 2.86 22.04 -43.06
CA LEU A 61 3.81 22.33 -41.99
C LEU A 61 3.17 21.95 -40.64
N PRO A 62 3.95 21.42 -39.68
CA PRO A 62 3.44 21.12 -38.35
C PRO A 62 3.10 22.41 -37.60
N ASP A 63 1.84 22.54 -37.23
CA ASP A 63 1.36 23.61 -36.35
C ASP A 63 2.04 23.49 -34.98
N LYS A 64 2.80 24.53 -34.63
CA LYS A 64 3.56 24.61 -33.38
C LYS A 64 2.56 24.93 -32.26
N PRO A 65 2.40 24.11 -31.20
CA PRO A 65 1.42 24.40 -30.16
C PRO A 65 1.79 25.71 -29.46
N ARG A 66 0.83 26.63 -29.34
CA ARG A 66 0.88 27.89 -28.58
C ARG A 66 1.05 27.63 -27.08
N ARG A 67 2.19 27.05 -26.68
CA ARG A 67 2.52 26.67 -25.29
C ARG A 67 3.66 27.51 -24.69
N ARG A 68 4.05 28.62 -25.34
CA ARG A 68 5.18 29.46 -24.87
C ARG A 68 4.79 30.65 -24.02
N VAL A 69 3.54 31.13 -24.09
CA VAL A 69 3.12 32.34 -23.35
C VAL A 69 2.71 32.00 -21.91
N THR A 70 2.01 30.89 -21.71
CA THR A 70 1.54 30.44 -20.38
C THR A 70 2.70 29.99 -19.49
N GLN A 71 3.72 29.33 -20.06
CA GLN A 71 4.90 28.87 -19.32
C GLN A 71 5.76 30.03 -18.80
N ARG A 72 5.83 31.14 -19.54
CA ARG A 72 6.61 32.33 -19.15
C ARG A 72 5.94 33.09 -17.99
N ARG A 73 4.60 33.16 -17.96
CA ARG A 73 3.85 33.77 -16.86
C ARG A 73 3.94 32.93 -15.58
N VAL A 74 3.88 31.60 -15.70
CA VAL A 74 4.03 30.69 -14.55
C VAL A 74 5.44 30.77 -13.97
N LEU A 75 6.49 30.80 -14.80
CA LEU A 75 7.87 30.94 -14.32
C LEU A 75 8.12 32.25 -13.56
N VAL A 76 7.57 33.37 -14.04
CA VAL A 76 7.71 34.67 -13.36
C VAL A 76 7.01 34.66 -11.99
N LEU A 77 5.83 34.04 -11.89
CA LEU A 77 5.12 33.90 -10.62
C LEU A 77 5.88 32.99 -9.63
N PHE A 78 6.46 31.88 -10.10
CA PHE A 78 7.29 31.02 -9.26
C PHE A 78 8.55 31.74 -8.73
N LEU A 79 9.23 32.51 -9.58
CA LEU A 79 10.41 33.29 -9.16
C LEU A 79 10.06 34.40 -8.17
N ALA A 80 8.91 35.08 -8.36
CA ALA A 80 8.43 36.08 -7.42
C ALA A 80 8.09 35.47 -6.04
N CYS A 81 7.39 34.34 -6.00
CA CYS A 81 7.11 33.63 -4.75
C CYS A 81 8.39 33.14 -4.05
N ALA A 82 9.37 32.63 -4.81
CA ALA A 82 10.65 32.19 -4.25
C ALA A 82 11.42 33.34 -3.59
N LEU A 83 11.43 34.54 -4.20
CA LEU A 83 12.10 35.70 -3.63
C LEU A 83 11.42 36.20 -2.33
N VAL A 84 10.09 36.14 -2.25
CA VAL A 84 9.35 36.50 -1.01
C VAL A 84 9.65 35.51 0.13
N LEU A 85 9.70 34.21 -0.17
CA LEU A 85 10.03 33.18 0.83
C LEU A 85 11.48 33.31 1.32
N ILE A 86 12.43 33.56 0.42
CA ILE A 86 13.85 33.76 0.81
C ILE A 86 13.99 35.04 1.66
N GLY A 87 13.29 36.13 1.32
CA GLY A 87 13.28 37.36 2.11
C GLY A 87 12.73 37.18 3.53
N ALA A 88 11.67 36.38 3.69
CA ALA A 88 11.08 36.09 5.01
C ALA A 88 12.01 35.29 5.93
N THR A 89 12.86 34.41 5.37
CA THR A 89 13.85 33.66 6.16
C THR A 89 15.03 34.51 6.65
N ALA A 90 15.41 35.55 5.91
CA ALA A 90 16.50 36.45 6.31
C ALA A 90 16.11 37.36 7.50
N ALA A 91 14.84 37.76 7.60
CA ALA A 91 14.35 38.56 8.72
C ALA A 91 14.20 37.76 10.04
N ALA A 92 13.93 36.45 9.95
CA ALA A 92 13.81 35.59 11.13
C ALA A 92 15.15 35.24 11.80
N VAL A 93 16.25 35.21 11.03
CA VAL A 93 17.58 34.83 11.55
C VAL A 93 18.26 35.99 12.31
N THR A 94 17.92 37.25 12.01
CA THR A 94 18.51 38.41 12.71
C THR A 94 17.89 38.70 14.09
N HIS A 95 16.71 38.17 14.40
CA HIS A 95 16.07 38.37 15.71
C HIS A 95 16.39 37.32 16.78
N LEU A 96 17.17 36.26 16.45
CA LEU A 96 17.54 35.19 17.39
C LEU A 96 18.94 35.32 18.01
N ARG A 97 19.64 36.45 17.80
CA ARG A 97 20.99 36.66 18.38
C ARG A 97 21.05 37.60 19.60
N ALA A 98 19.89 37.97 20.17
CA ALA A 98 19.81 38.76 21.40
C ALA A 98 18.90 38.07 22.43
N GLY A 99 19.32 36.93 22.96
CA GLY A 99 18.68 36.25 24.07
C GLY A 99 19.75 35.51 24.88
N GLY A 100 20.04 36.01 26.08
CA GLY A 100 21.14 35.56 26.93
C GLY A 100 21.08 34.08 27.29
N ARG A 101 22.27 33.49 27.48
CA ARG A 101 22.45 32.17 28.10
C ARG A 101 21.88 32.20 29.53
N PRO A 102 20.93 31.34 29.91
CA PRO A 102 20.72 31.05 31.32
C PRO A 102 21.88 30.17 31.81
N SER A 103 22.61 30.65 32.82
CA SER A 103 23.54 29.84 33.60
C SER A 103 22.77 28.73 34.29
N ALA A 104 23.00 27.48 33.89
CA ALA A 104 22.55 26.32 34.66
C ALA A 104 23.52 26.13 35.83
N SER A 105 23.12 26.55 37.04
CA SER A 105 23.77 26.15 38.28
C SER A 105 23.50 24.66 38.52
N SER A 106 24.52 23.81 38.43
CA SER A 106 24.43 22.43 38.91
C SER A 106 24.67 22.41 40.42
N THR A 107 23.59 22.33 41.20
CA THR A 107 23.66 21.93 42.61
C THR A 107 23.17 20.49 42.68
N LEU A 108 24.10 19.54 42.75
CA LEU A 108 23.83 18.12 43.01
C LEU A 108 23.56 17.92 44.51
N PRO A 109 22.49 17.23 44.93
CA PRO A 109 22.38 16.74 46.29
C PRO A 109 23.18 15.43 46.42
N GLU A 110 24.22 15.45 47.25
CA GLU A 110 24.95 14.27 47.72
C GLU A 110 24.01 13.41 48.59
N ALA A 111 23.61 12.25 48.10
CA ALA A 111 22.94 11.23 48.90
C ALA A 111 23.72 9.90 48.81
N PRO A 112 24.12 9.29 49.94
CA PRO A 112 24.87 8.04 49.92
C PRO A 112 23.97 6.85 49.54
N ILE A 113 24.47 6.02 48.63
CA ILE A 113 23.84 4.77 48.17
C ILE A 113 23.98 3.69 49.28
N PRO A 114 22.92 2.96 49.66
CA PRO A 114 23.05 1.82 50.58
C PRO A 114 23.67 0.60 49.89
N ALA A 115 24.56 -0.11 50.60
CA ALA A 115 25.22 -1.32 50.12
C ALA A 115 24.25 -2.50 50.00
N LEU A 116 24.06 -3.01 48.78
CA LEU A 116 23.36 -4.27 48.53
C LEU A 116 24.27 -5.44 48.92
N THR A 117 23.86 -6.15 49.97
CA THR A 117 24.52 -7.35 50.49
C THR A 117 23.67 -8.58 50.11
N GLY A 118 24.28 -9.57 49.43
CA GLY A 118 23.73 -10.90 49.16
C GLY A 118 22.93 -11.01 47.84
N LEU A 119 23.04 -12.02 47.00
CA LEU A 119 23.64 -13.36 47.07
C LEU A 119 24.23 -13.70 45.69
N VAL A 120 25.45 -14.22 45.65
CA VAL A 120 26.10 -14.74 44.43
C VAL A 120 25.89 -16.26 44.39
N PRO A 121 25.26 -16.85 43.36
CA PRO A 121 25.26 -18.30 43.20
C PRO A 121 26.63 -18.79 42.73
N SER A 122 27.17 -19.74 43.49
CA SER A 122 28.47 -20.37 43.33
C SER A 122 28.60 -21.11 41.99
N LEU A 123 29.56 -20.70 41.16
CA LEU A 123 29.99 -21.42 39.96
C LEU A 123 30.80 -22.66 40.37
N ARG A 124 30.34 -23.86 40.00
CA ARG A 124 31.13 -25.09 40.05
C ARG A 124 32.15 -25.11 38.91
N PRO A 125 33.42 -25.48 39.16
CA PRO A 125 34.38 -25.72 38.10
C PRO A 125 34.19 -27.12 37.48
N SER A 126 34.15 -27.17 36.14
CA SER A 126 34.23 -28.40 35.35
C SER A 126 35.68 -28.60 34.89
N PRO A 127 36.26 -29.82 34.98
CA PRO A 127 37.62 -30.07 34.55
C PRO A 127 37.71 -30.25 33.02
N ALA A 128 38.73 -29.64 32.42
CA ALA A 128 39.21 -29.99 31.08
C ALA A 128 39.86 -31.41 31.12
N PRO A 129 40.08 -32.09 29.97
CA PRO A 129 41.26 -31.71 29.17
C PRO A 129 41.24 -32.06 27.66
N VAL A 130 42.34 -31.63 27.04
CA VAL A 130 43.09 -32.09 25.85
C VAL A 130 42.64 -31.77 24.41
N THR A 131 43.47 -30.91 23.85
CA THR A 131 43.90 -30.66 22.47
C THR A 131 44.22 -31.91 21.65
N SER A 132 43.75 -31.96 20.40
CA SER A 132 44.50 -32.54 19.28
C SER A 132 44.00 -32.00 17.94
N SER A 133 44.89 -31.33 17.21
CA SER A 133 44.77 -30.86 15.82
C SER A 133 44.96 -31.99 14.80
N PRO A 134 44.70 -31.76 13.49
CA PRO A 134 44.18 -32.75 12.55
C PRO A 134 45.22 -33.34 11.58
N VAL A 135 44.92 -34.50 10.98
CA VAL A 135 45.58 -35.01 9.75
C VAL A 135 44.56 -35.79 8.87
N PRO A 136 44.64 -35.74 7.52
CA PRO A 136 43.58 -36.12 6.58
C PRO A 136 43.84 -37.46 5.84
N ARG A 137 42.81 -38.02 5.20
CA ARG A 137 42.83 -39.04 4.10
C ARG A 137 41.40 -39.56 3.91
N LYS A 138 40.93 -40.04 2.76
CA LYS A 138 41.36 -40.04 1.36
C LYS A 138 40.09 -40.33 0.56
N SER A 139 40.09 -39.87 -0.68
CA SER A 139 39.18 -40.27 -1.75
C SER A 139 39.00 -41.78 -1.87
N GLU A 140 37.78 -42.26 -2.05
CA GLU A 140 37.54 -43.38 -2.96
C GLU A 140 36.12 -43.43 -3.51
N ARG A 141 36.06 -44.01 -4.70
CA ARG A 141 35.11 -43.85 -5.78
C ARG A 141 34.53 -45.24 -6.05
N ARG A 142 33.21 -45.38 -6.16
CA ARG A 142 32.47 -46.42 -6.92
C ARG A 142 30.98 -46.21 -6.64
N SER A 143 30.14 -45.80 -7.59
CA SER A 143 29.67 -46.47 -8.80
C SER A 143 28.81 -47.71 -8.55
N ALA A 144 27.66 -47.68 -9.25
CA ALA A 144 26.70 -48.74 -9.55
C ALA A 144 25.71 -49.11 -8.45
N SER A 145 24.47 -49.49 -8.72
CA SER A 145 23.58 -49.47 -9.89
C SER A 145 22.34 -50.25 -9.44
N ALA A 146 21.17 -49.90 -9.99
CA ALA A 146 19.99 -50.76 -10.12
C ALA A 146 19.29 -51.19 -8.80
N SER A 147 18.03 -51.63 -8.78
CA SER A 147 16.83 -51.47 -9.60
C SER A 147 15.77 -52.33 -8.88
N ALA A 148 14.49 -52.03 -9.11
CA ALA A 148 13.35 -52.95 -9.06
C ALA A 148 12.81 -53.47 -7.71
N SER A 149 11.59 -52.99 -7.42
CA SER A 149 10.34 -53.77 -7.43
C SER A 149 10.07 -54.91 -6.42
N ALA A 150 9.03 -54.64 -5.61
CA ALA A 150 7.77 -55.39 -5.51
C ALA A 150 7.58 -56.56 -4.51
N THR A 151 6.39 -56.46 -3.88
CA THR A 151 5.37 -57.49 -3.55
C THR A 151 5.31 -58.20 -2.19
N SER A 152 4.12 -58.11 -1.59
CA SER A 152 3.38 -59.08 -0.73
C SER A 152 3.93 -59.36 0.69
N ALA A 153 3.16 -59.49 1.78
CA ALA A 153 1.74 -59.84 1.98
C ALA A 153 1.21 -59.42 3.39
N LYS A 154 -0.13 -59.36 3.47
CA LYS A 154 -1.09 -59.32 4.63
C LYS A 154 -1.16 -60.72 5.34
N PRO A 155 -1.85 -61.05 6.49
CA PRO A 155 -3.03 -60.51 7.23
C PRO A 155 -2.82 -60.37 8.77
N SER A 156 -3.74 -60.03 9.69
CA SER A 156 -5.20 -60.09 9.89
C SER A 156 -5.51 -59.16 11.11
N SER A 157 -6.63 -58.45 11.30
CA SER A 157 -7.92 -58.96 11.83
C SER A 157 -8.88 -57.76 12.06
N ALA A 158 -10.16 -57.93 11.74
CA ALA A 158 -11.28 -57.02 12.10
C ALA A 158 -11.90 -57.43 13.47
N PRO A 159 -12.81 -56.63 14.07
CA PRO A 159 -14.26 -56.71 13.76
C PRO A 159 -14.97 -55.31 13.71
N ALA A 160 -15.87 -55.02 12.76
CA ALA A 160 -17.34 -55.23 12.69
C ALA A 160 -18.21 -54.04 13.21
N SER A 161 -19.14 -53.62 12.34
CA SER A 161 -20.03 -52.43 12.30
C SER A 161 -21.17 -52.38 13.36
N PRO A 162 -22.09 -51.37 13.37
CA PRO A 162 -23.10 -51.05 12.32
C PRO A 162 -23.09 -49.55 11.93
N GLY A 163 -23.56 -49.05 10.78
CA GLY A 163 -24.67 -49.43 9.91
C GLY A 163 -25.68 -48.27 9.88
N VAL A 164 -25.49 -47.29 8.98
CA VAL A 164 -26.52 -46.30 8.62
C VAL A 164 -26.63 -46.18 7.11
N THR A 165 -27.78 -46.57 6.61
CA THR A 165 -28.28 -46.41 5.25
C THR A 165 -28.60 -44.94 4.97
N ALA A 166 -28.07 -44.39 3.87
CA ALA A 166 -28.64 -43.22 3.23
C ALA A 166 -28.58 -43.38 1.70
N THR A 167 -29.77 -43.35 1.13
CA THR A 167 -30.14 -43.42 -0.28
C THR A 167 -29.49 -42.28 -1.07
N VAL A 168 -28.87 -42.58 -2.22
CA VAL A 168 -28.41 -41.55 -3.17
C VAL A 168 -29.19 -41.73 -4.48
N GLU A 169 -30.19 -40.87 -4.67
CA GLU A 169 -30.75 -40.58 -5.99
C GLU A 169 -29.77 -39.73 -6.81
N GLY A 170 -29.79 -39.95 -8.13
CA GLY A 170 -28.80 -39.43 -9.07
C GLY A 170 -28.71 -37.91 -9.15
N GLY A 171 -27.48 -37.40 -9.05
CA GLY A 171 -27.11 -36.04 -9.43
C GLY A 171 -25.98 -36.10 -10.45
N LYS A 172 -26.18 -35.43 -11.60
CA LYS A 172 -25.18 -35.26 -12.67
C LYS A 172 -23.82 -34.86 -12.10
N SER A 173 -22.80 -35.66 -12.42
CA SER A 173 -21.40 -35.36 -12.18
C SER A 173 -21.00 -34.10 -12.97
N ALA A 174 -21.06 -32.94 -12.31
CA ALA A 174 -20.40 -31.74 -12.80
C ALA A 174 -18.89 -31.89 -12.56
N ILE A 175 -18.12 -31.85 -13.64
CA ILE A 175 -16.65 -31.73 -13.57
C ILE A 175 -16.37 -30.39 -12.89
N ALA A 176 -15.86 -30.43 -11.65
CA ALA A 176 -15.40 -29.24 -10.95
C ALA A 176 -14.26 -28.60 -11.76
N PRO A 177 -14.30 -27.30 -12.08
CA PRO A 177 -13.14 -26.62 -12.63
C PRO A 177 -12.01 -26.66 -11.59
N GLY A 178 -10.80 -26.96 -12.06
CA GLY A 178 -9.64 -27.28 -11.23
C GLY A 178 -9.35 -26.25 -10.13
N ASN A 179 -8.86 -26.76 -9.01
CA ASN A 179 -8.50 -26.04 -7.78
C ASN A 179 -7.85 -24.66 -8.05
N ALA A 180 -8.66 -23.60 -8.06
CA ALA A 180 -8.15 -22.26 -7.84
C ALA A 180 -7.75 -22.19 -6.36
N VAL A 181 -6.44 -22.06 -6.10
CA VAL A 181 -5.93 -21.84 -4.74
C VAL A 181 -6.46 -20.48 -4.27
N ALA A 182 -7.29 -20.49 -3.22
CA ALA A 182 -7.76 -19.26 -2.62
C ALA A 182 -6.57 -18.46 -2.06
N PRO A 183 -6.59 -17.11 -2.14
CA PRO A 183 -5.56 -16.28 -1.50
C PRO A 183 -5.56 -16.54 0.01
N GLU A 184 -4.39 -16.83 0.57
CA GLU A 184 -4.23 -17.20 1.98
C GLU A 184 -3.45 -16.11 2.72
N ARG A 185 -3.61 -16.03 4.06
CA ARG A 185 -2.71 -15.21 4.88
C ARG A 185 -1.33 -15.87 4.94
N PRO A 186 -0.25 -15.09 5.16
CA PRO A 186 1.06 -15.67 5.38
C PRO A 186 1.03 -16.65 6.57
N SER A 187 1.42 -17.92 6.35
CA SER A 187 1.48 -18.93 7.41
C SER A 187 2.71 -18.77 8.32
N VAL A 188 3.75 -18.12 7.80
CA VAL A 188 4.97 -17.77 8.52
C VAL A 188 5.26 -16.30 8.22
N ALA A 189 5.69 -15.56 9.24
CA ALA A 189 6.13 -14.19 9.05
C ALA A 189 7.49 -14.18 8.34
N SER A 190 7.62 -13.41 7.26
CA SER A 190 8.90 -13.21 6.57
C SER A 190 9.21 -11.73 6.41
N THR A 191 10.49 -11.38 6.54
CA THR A 191 10.96 -10.00 6.46
C THR A 191 12.07 -9.88 5.43
N GLY A 192 11.94 -8.92 4.52
CA GLY A 192 12.97 -8.63 3.53
C GLY A 192 12.48 -7.67 2.44
N ALA A 193 13.19 -7.66 1.32
CA ALA A 193 12.83 -6.82 0.19
C ALA A 193 11.72 -7.48 -0.63
N ILE A 194 10.66 -6.74 -0.93
CA ILE A 194 9.64 -7.14 -1.90
C ILE A 194 10.03 -6.55 -3.25
N ARG A 195 10.38 -7.41 -4.22
CA ARG A 195 10.93 -7.01 -5.52
C ARG A 195 9.91 -7.24 -6.62
N GLY A 196 9.55 -6.22 -7.38
CA GLY A 196 8.77 -6.39 -8.60
C GLY A 196 9.61 -7.08 -9.68
N GLN A 197 8.98 -7.80 -10.61
CA GLN A 197 9.69 -8.45 -11.72
C GLN A 197 10.36 -7.47 -12.70
N ASN A 198 9.99 -6.20 -12.61
CA ASN A 198 10.59 -5.05 -13.27
C ASN A 198 11.92 -4.57 -12.63
N GLY A 199 12.35 -5.16 -11.52
CA GLY A 199 13.63 -4.87 -10.86
C GLY A 199 13.61 -3.72 -9.85
N LEU A 200 12.45 -3.10 -9.60
CA LEU A 200 12.27 -2.13 -8.51
C LEU A 200 11.78 -2.83 -7.24
N CYS A 201 12.01 -2.19 -6.10
CA CYS A 201 11.60 -2.66 -4.79
C CYS A 201 10.44 -1.83 -4.26
N LEU A 202 9.51 -2.48 -3.55
CA LEU A 202 8.51 -1.80 -2.74
C LEU A 202 9.22 -0.96 -1.66
N ASP A 203 8.81 0.30 -1.51
CA ASP A 203 9.57 1.32 -0.80
C ASP A 203 8.61 2.27 -0.08
N LEU A 204 8.91 2.59 1.18
CA LEU A 204 8.22 3.64 1.92
C LEU A 204 8.81 5.00 1.54
N ASP A 205 7.99 5.93 1.06
CA ASP A 205 8.49 7.20 0.54
C ASP A 205 9.31 8.00 1.58
N GLY A 206 10.48 8.46 1.15
CA GLY A 206 11.48 9.12 2.00
C GLY A 206 12.02 8.26 3.16
N GLY A 207 11.58 7.00 3.30
CA GLY A 207 11.93 6.12 4.42
C GLY A 207 11.44 6.61 5.78
N VAL A 208 10.37 7.41 5.83
CA VAL A 208 9.85 8.02 7.07
C VAL A 208 8.46 7.49 7.42
N ALA A 209 8.31 6.98 8.64
CA ALA A 209 7.06 6.38 9.10
C ALA A 209 6.14 7.42 9.77
N PHE A 210 5.16 7.92 9.03
CA PHE A 210 4.05 8.72 9.57
C PHE A 210 2.74 8.31 8.90
N GLU A 211 1.61 8.61 9.55
CA GLU A 211 0.27 8.25 9.06
C GLU A 211 0.04 8.75 7.63
N PHE A 212 -0.43 7.84 6.80
CA PHE A 212 -0.71 8.04 5.38
C PHE A 212 0.50 8.48 4.55
N ASN A 213 1.74 8.19 4.96
CA ASN A 213 2.86 8.29 4.04
C ASN A 213 2.71 7.25 2.91
N HIS A 214 3.19 7.60 1.72
CA HIS A 214 2.93 6.85 0.51
C HIS A 214 3.88 5.67 0.32
N VAL A 215 3.39 4.62 -0.33
CA VAL A 215 4.18 3.45 -0.74
C VAL A 215 4.44 3.53 -2.24
N GLN A 216 5.68 3.33 -2.61
CA GLN A 216 6.16 3.51 -3.98
C GLN A 216 7.08 2.38 -4.42
N VAL A 217 7.53 2.42 -5.67
CA VAL A 217 8.62 1.59 -6.18
C VAL A 217 9.88 2.40 -6.41
N VAL A 218 10.99 1.94 -5.85
CA VAL A 218 12.30 2.57 -6.01
C VAL A 218 13.35 1.51 -6.25
N LYS A 219 14.45 1.86 -6.92
CA LYS A 219 15.62 1.01 -7.09
C LYS A 219 15.98 0.35 -5.76
N CYS A 220 16.16 -0.97 -5.81
CA CYS A 220 16.54 -1.74 -4.64
C CYS A 220 17.86 -1.23 -4.05
N ASN A 221 17.84 -0.81 -2.78
CA ASN A 221 18.93 -0.17 -2.07
C ASN A 221 19.20 -0.77 -0.67
N GLY A 222 18.35 -1.69 -0.18
CA GLY A 222 18.54 -2.38 1.09
C GLY A 222 18.27 -1.54 2.35
N SER A 223 17.77 -0.31 2.17
CA SER A 223 17.39 0.58 3.27
C SER A 223 16.23 0.01 4.10
N GLY A 224 16.01 0.59 5.29
CA GLY A 224 14.85 0.26 6.12
C GLY A 224 13.50 0.54 5.44
N ALA A 225 13.46 1.46 4.47
CA ALA A 225 12.28 1.76 3.66
C ALA A 225 11.84 0.59 2.76
N GLN A 226 12.76 -0.34 2.47
CA GLN A 226 12.53 -1.50 1.61
C GLN A 226 12.55 -2.81 2.38
N ARG A 227 12.55 -2.76 3.72
CA ARG A 227 12.45 -3.95 4.57
C ARG A 227 11.02 -4.11 5.04
N TRP A 228 10.30 -4.94 4.30
CA TRP A 228 8.89 -5.24 4.51
C TRP A 228 8.72 -6.55 5.25
N THR A 229 7.74 -6.63 6.14
CA THR A 229 7.35 -7.86 6.82
C THR A 229 5.96 -8.26 6.39
N LEU A 230 5.82 -9.45 5.79
CA LEU A 230 4.54 -10.11 5.63
C LEU A 230 4.23 -10.83 6.94
N ALA A 231 3.34 -10.29 7.76
CA ALA A 231 3.03 -10.83 9.07
C ALA A 231 1.93 -11.88 9.00
N THR A 232 1.91 -12.81 9.95
CA THR A 232 0.92 -13.91 10.02
C THR A 232 -0.50 -13.45 10.33
N ASP A 233 -0.66 -12.23 10.85
CA ASP A 233 -1.97 -11.63 11.05
C ASP A 233 -2.63 -11.16 9.74
N GLY A 234 -1.87 -11.13 8.64
CA GLY A 234 -2.29 -10.66 7.32
C GLY A 234 -1.82 -9.24 6.99
N THR A 235 -1.08 -8.58 7.88
CA THR A 235 -0.59 -7.22 7.59
C THR A 235 0.73 -7.22 6.82
N LEU A 236 0.92 -6.22 5.97
CA LEU A 236 2.19 -5.93 5.28
C LEU A 236 2.84 -4.73 5.95
N ARG A 237 3.99 -4.91 6.62
CA ARG A 237 4.55 -3.92 7.53
C ARG A 237 5.87 -3.34 7.06
N VAL A 238 6.11 -2.06 7.32
CA VAL A 238 7.39 -1.36 7.14
C VAL A 238 7.61 -0.40 8.29
N GLN A 239 8.80 -0.45 8.91
CA GLN A 239 9.16 0.43 10.04
C GLN A 239 8.09 0.52 11.16
N GLY A 240 7.41 -0.60 11.45
CA GLY A 240 6.38 -0.67 12.49
C GLY A 240 4.97 -0.24 12.07
N MET A 241 4.80 0.25 10.83
CA MET A 241 3.53 0.67 10.26
C MET A 241 3.00 -0.36 9.25
N CYS A 242 1.70 -0.37 9.00
CA CYS A 242 1.03 -1.30 8.10
C CYS A 242 0.61 -0.62 6.80
N ALA A 243 0.88 -1.26 5.66
CA ALA A 243 0.38 -0.83 4.36
C ALA A 243 -1.13 -0.99 4.27
N LEU A 244 -1.83 0.04 3.81
CA LEU A 244 -3.27 0.02 3.51
C LEU A 244 -3.57 0.60 2.15
N ILE A 245 -4.69 0.20 1.57
CA ILE A 245 -5.30 0.95 0.47
C ILE A 245 -6.14 2.10 1.00
N VAL A 246 -6.16 3.22 0.26
CA VAL A 246 -7.05 4.37 0.52
C VAL A 246 -8.07 4.52 -0.63
N GLY A 247 -8.94 5.53 -0.54
CA GLY A 247 -10.16 5.63 -1.37
C GLY A 247 -9.95 5.66 -2.89
N ASP A 248 -8.80 6.12 -3.36
CA ASP A 248 -8.42 6.15 -4.78
C ASP A 248 -7.68 4.89 -5.26
N GLY A 249 -7.48 3.92 -4.37
CA GLY A 249 -6.75 2.68 -4.65
C GLY A 249 -5.23 2.80 -4.60
N THR A 250 -4.67 3.94 -4.20
CA THR A 250 -3.24 4.05 -3.86
C THR A 250 -2.95 3.37 -2.53
N VAL A 251 -1.67 3.03 -2.30
CA VAL A 251 -1.22 2.38 -1.07
C VAL A 251 -0.40 3.33 -0.22
N HIS A 252 -0.77 3.41 1.05
CA HIS A 252 -0.15 4.24 2.06
C HIS A 252 0.23 3.38 3.27
N ILE A 253 0.84 3.97 4.29
CA ILE A 253 1.04 3.32 5.59
C ILE A 253 0.16 3.94 6.69
N THR A 254 -0.18 3.16 7.70
CA THR A 254 -0.97 3.58 8.87
C THR A 254 -0.59 2.73 10.09
N GLY A 255 -1.02 3.12 11.29
CA GLY A 255 -0.93 2.29 12.47
C GLY A 255 -1.58 0.92 12.26
N CYS A 256 -0.89 -0.14 12.68
CA CYS A 256 -1.35 -1.50 12.48
C CYS A 256 -2.60 -1.83 13.30
N ASP A 257 -3.65 -2.32 12.62
CA ASP A 257 -4.88 -2.81 13.24
C ASP A 257 -5.56 -3.91 12.40
N GLY A 258 -6.80 -4.27 12.75
CA GLY A 258 -7.58 -5.31 12.08
C GLY A 258 -8.37 -4.88 10.83
N ARG A 259 -8.20 -3.64 10.32
CA ARG A 259 -9.03 -3.14 9.21
C ARG A 259 -8.72 -3.90 7.91
N GLN A 260 -9.75 -4.30 7.17
CA GLN A 260 -9.58 -5.10 5.94
C GLN A 260 -8.76 -4.37 4.85
N THR A 261 -8.76 -3.04 4.83
CA THR A 261 -7.97 -2.24 3.89
C THR A 261 -6.46 -2.36 4.13
N ALA A 262 -6.03 -2.76 5.34
CA ALA A 262 -4.64 -3.01 5.72
C ALA A 262 -4.27 -4.51 5.77
N GLN A 263 -5.20 -5.37 5.33
CA GLN A 263 -4.98 -6.81 5.24
C GLN A 263 -4.55 -7.19 3.82
N TRP A 264 -3.62 -8.13 3.74
CA TRP A 264 -3.00 -8.61 2.51
C TRP A 264 -2.90 -10.13 2.55
N ARG A 265 -3.19 -10.75 1.40
CA ARG A 265 -3.11 -12.20 1.19
C ARG A 265 -2.15 -12.48 0.05
N VAL A 266 -1.51 -13.65 0.11
CA VAL A 266 -0.56 -14.08 -0.91
C VAL A 266 -1.23 -15.13 -1.79
N SER A 267 -1.09 -14.99 -3.11
CA SER A 267 -1.40 -16.04 -4.08
C SER A 267 -0.28 -16.12 -5.12
N GLY A 268 0.64 -17.08 -4.93
CA GLY A 268 1.87 -17.16 -5.72
C GLY A 268 2.71 -15.89 -5.58
N GLN A 269 2.86 -15.12 -6.66
CA GLN A 269 3.60 -13.86 -6.70
C GLN A 269 2.71 -12.62 -6.56
N LEU A 270 1.42 -12.81 -6.26
CA LEU A 270 0.45 -11.71 -6.12
C LEU A 270 0.25 -11.38 -4.65
N LEU A 271 0.22 -10.08 -4.35
CA LEU A 271 -0.24 -9.53 -3.07
C LEU A 271 -1.64 -8.96 -3.25
N ILE A 272 -2.63 -9.58 -2.62
CA ILE A 272 -4.05 -9.30 -2.81
C ILE A 272 -4.58 -8.58 -1.58
N ASN A 273 -5.20 -7.42 -1.75
CA ASN A 273 -5.78 -6.68 -0.63
C ASN A 273 -7.06 -7.36 -0.12
N GLY A 274 -7.20 -7.46 1.20
CA GLY A 274 -8.30 -8.16 1.86
C GLY A 274 -9.66 -7.48 1.72
N SER A 275 -9.70 -6.16 1.50
CA SER A 275 -10.97 -5.42 1.43
C SER A 275 -11.67 -5.49 0.08
N ASN A 276 -10.92 -5.56 -1.02
CA ASN A 276 -11.48 -5.47 -2.37
C ASN A 276 -10.98 -6.58 -3.33
N GLY A 277 -10.10 -7.47 -2.89
CA GLY A 277 -9.59 -8.58 -3.70
C GLY A 277 -8.67 -8.17 -4.85
N LYS A 278 -8.23 -6.90 -4.91
CA LYS A 278 -7.34 -6.38 -5.97
C LYS A 278 -5.87 -6.60 -5.65
N CYS A 279 -5.06 -6.68 -6.68
CA CYS A 279 -3.63 -6.96 -6.61
C CYS A 279 -2.82 -5.68 -6.46
N LEU A 280 -1.77 -5.72 -5.62
CA LEU A 280 -0.75 -4.68 -5.54
C LEU A 280 -0.02 -4.56 -6.88
N THR A 281 0.00 -3.36 -7.43
CA THR A 281 0.42 -3.09 -8.80
C THR A 281 1.36 -1.91 -8.84
N ASP A 282 2.46 -2.05 -9.58
CA ASP A 282 3.23 -0.92 -10.07
C ASP A 282 2.59 -0.42 -11.38
N PRO A 283 1.90 0.74 -11.40
CA PRO A 283 1.24 1.22 -12.59
C PRO A 283 2.23 1.67 -13.69
N ALA A 284 3.48 1.99 -13.34
CA ALA A 284 4.51 2.36 -14.31
C ALA A 284 5.30 1.14 -14.84
N SER A 285 5.03 -0.08 -14.36
CA SER A 285 5.74 -1.29 -14.76
C SER A 285 7.27 -1.16 -14.69
N GLY A 286 7.78 -0.40 -13.72
CA GLY A 286 9.20 -0.16 -13.46
C GLY A 286 9.84 0.93 -14.31
N ALA A 287 9.07 1.63 -15.13
CA ALA A 287 9.60 2.69 -15.99
C ALA A 287 10.11 3.90 -15.19
N THR A 288 9.55 4.15 -14.00
CA THR A 288 9.80 5.38 -13.24
C THR A 288 10.00 5.06 -11.75
N ASN A 289 11.16 5.45 -11.19
CA ASN A 289 11.40 5.42 -9.74
C ASN A 289 10.50 6.44 -9.03
N GLY A 290 10.04 6.09 -7.83
CA GLY A 290 9.13 6.89 -7.03
C GLY A 290 7.67 6.82 -7.50
N THR A 291 7.35 5.87 -8.40
CA THR A 291 5.95 5.66 -8.78
C THR A 291 5.20 5.05 -7.62
N GLY A 292 4.06 5.64 -7.26
CA GLY A 292 3.14 5.07 -6.29
C GLY A 292 2.56 3.74 -6.72
N VAL A 293 2.56 2.78 -5.81
CA VAL A 293 1.84 1.52 -6.06
C VAL A 293 0.35 1.71 -5.81
N THR A 294 -0.45 1.02 -6.60
CA THR A 294 -1.91 1.03 -6.53
C THR A 294 -2.43 -0.40 -6.38
N VAL A 295 -3.74 -0.55 -6.27
CA VAL A 295 -4.40 -1.85 -6.43
C VAL A 295 -5.28 -1.90 -7.68
N THR A 296 -5.07 -2.92 -8.51
CA THR A 296 -5.82 -3.14 -9.75
C THR A 296 -6.41 -4.54 -9.83
N GLU A 297 -7.34 -4.74 -10.76
CA GLU A 297 -7.90 -6.07 -11.01
C GLU A 297 -6.78 -7.08 -11.30
N CYS A 298 -6.78 -8.18 -10.56
CA CYS A 298 -5.74 -9.20 -10.67
C CYS A 298 -5.78 -9.86 -12.05
N ASN A 299 -4.75 -9.63 -12.85
CA ASN A 299 -4.60 -10.19 -14.19
C ASN A 299 -3.25 -10.93 -14.35
N GLY A 300 -2.40 -10.88 -13.34
CA GLY A 300 -1.16 -11.65 -13.29
C GLY A 300 -0.08 -11.14 -14.24
N ARG A 301 -0.17 -9.88 -14.67
CA ARG A 301 0.89 -9.20 -15.45
C ARG A 301 2.16 -9.01 -14.63
N ALA A 302 3.27 -8.77 -15.32
CA ALA A 302 4.58 -8.63 -14.68
C ALA A 302 4.64 -7.52 -13.61
N ASN A 303 3.86 -6.46 -13.78
CA ASN A 303 3.79 -5.33 -12.85
C ASN A 303 2.89 -5.59 -11.62
N GLU A 304 2.25 -6.75 -11.53
CA GLU A 304 1.50 -7.23 -10.35
C GLU A 304 2.25 -8.36 -9.63
N ARG A 305 3.40 -8.79 -10.17
CA ARG A 305 4.17 -9.92 -9.66
C ARG A 305 5.35 -9.46 -8.82
N TRP A 306 5.38 -9.98 -7.61
CA TRP A 306 6.37 -9.65 -6.60
C TRP A 306 7.11 -10.90 -6.14
N SER A 307 8.43 -10.79 -6.03
CA SER A 307 9.25 -11.73 -5.28
C SER A 307 9.16 -11.33 -3.81
N LEU A 308 8.52 -12.18 -3.02
CA LEU A 308 8.32 -11.99 -1.59
C LEU A 308 9.53 -12.53 -0.80
N PRO A 309 9.81 -11.99 0.40
CA PRO A 309 10.91 -12.43 1.24
C PRO A 309 10.73 -13.81 1.87
#